data_AF-A0A3M1FS16-F1
#
_entry.id   AF-A0A3M1FS16-F1
#
_cell.length_a   1.000
_cell.length_b   1.000
_cell.length_c   1.000
_cell.angle_alpha   90.00
_cell.angle_beta   90.00
_cell.angle_gamma   90.00
#
_symmetry.space_group_name_H-M   'P 1'
#
loop_
_entity.id
_entity.type
_entity.pdbx_description
1 polymer ?
#
loop_
_entity_poly.entity_id
_entity_poly.type
_entity_poly.pdbx_seq_one_letter_code
_entity_poly.pdbx_strand_id
1 'polypeptide(L)'
;DKRRTVGRIDSRFTGIDRDAAGEMFEYDPSISATQGLYTATLNDYVRRELRFESDLPYEILTSLYKKWDYSKHQNQFLNVAETLRKTMSQNPFLKVFVANGYYDLATPYFATEYTFNHLELDPVLQGNISMAYYEAGHMMYVHPPSLVQIKQDLARFIAQAAHQEETDPYGMSPAR
;
A
#
# COMPACT_ATOMS: atom_id res chain seq x y z
N ASP A 1 22.41 13.06 -16.43
CA ASP A 1 22.70 14.44 -15.97
C ASP A 1 23.28 14.47 -14.55
N LYS A 2 22.55 14.10 -13.50
CA LYS A 2 23.02 14.27 -12.10
C LYS A 2 23.84 13.11 -11.49
N ARG A 3 24.02 11.99 -12.20
CA ARG A 3 24.68 10.76 -11.69
C ARG A 3 24.16 10.33 -10.30
N ARG A 4 22.84 10.38 -10.10
CA ARG A 4 22.16 9.96 -8.87
C ARG A 4 21.19 8.83 -9.18
N THR A 5 21.00 7.97 -8.20
CA THR A 5 19.91 6.98 -8.15
C THR A 5 18.76 7.53 -7.32
N VAL A 6 17.55 6.97 -7.50
CA VAL A 6 16.35 7.34 -6.73
C VAL A 6 15.80 6.13 -6.01
N GLY A 7 15.07 6.35 -4.91
CA GLY A 7 14.35 5.29 -4.21
C GLY A 7 13.30 4.61 -5.07
N ARG A 8 13.23 3.28 -4.97
CA ARG A 8 12.12 2.48 -5.52
C ARG A 8 10.88 2.67 -4.65
N ILE A 9 11.06 2.69 -3.32
CA ILE A 9 9.97 2.90 -2.36
C ILE A 9 9.54 4.38 -2.34
N ASP A 10 10.46 5.32 -2.49
CA ASP A 10 10.14 6.75 -2.61
C ASP A 10 11.19 7.49 -3.45
N SER A 11 10.81 7.88 -4.66
CA SER A 11 11.71 8.51 -5.63
C SER A 11 12.11 9.94 -5.29
N ARG A 12 11.55 10.56 -4.24
CA ARG A 12 12.02 11.85 -3.72
C ARG A 12 13.37 11.74 -3.01
N PHE A 13 13.74 10.54 -2.58
CA PHE A 13 15.03 10.25 -1.97
C PHE A 13 16.05 9.90 -3.05
N THR A 14 17.23 10.53 -3.00
CA THR A 14 18.32 10.29 -3.95
C THR A 14 19.51 9.60 -3.29
N GLY A 15 20.12 8.67 -4.01
CA GLY A 15 21.31 7.94 -3.61
C GLY A 15 22.52 8.21 -4.48
N ILE A 16 23.61 7.56 -4.09
CA ILE A 16 24.87 7.56 -4.81
C ILE A 16 25.31 6.10 -4.95
N ASP A 17 25.46 5.67 -6.20
CA ASP A 17 25.93 4.34 -6.56
C ASP A 17 27.32 4.47 -7.19
N ARG A 18 28.13 3.42 -7.13
CA ARG A 18 29.46 3.39 -7.74
C ARG A 18 29.36 3.53 -9.25
N ASP A 19 28.43 2.79 -9.85
CA ASP A 19 28.11 2.88 -11.28
C ASP A 19 26.77 3.59 -11.48
N ALA A 20 26.85 4.87 -11.86
CA ALA A 20 25.67 5.68 -12.14
C ALA A 20 24.91 5.28 -13.43
N ALA A 21 25.44 4.33 -14.21
CA ALA A 21 24.80 3.76 -15.39
C ALA A 21 24.47 2.26 -15.23
N GLY A 22 24.54 1.73 -14.01
CA GLY A 22 24.20 0.34 -13.72
C GLY A 22 22.72 0.05 -13.97
N GLU A 23 22.40 -1.20 -14.34
CA GLU A 23 21.02 -1.65 -14.57
C GLU A 23 20.23 -1.85 -13.26
N MET A 24 20.95 -1.95 -12.13
CA MET A 24 20.41 -2.20 -10.80
C MET A 24 20.98 -1.16 -9.83
N PHE A 25 20.15 -0.69 -8.90
CA PHE A 25 20.62 0.13 -7.79
C PHE A 25 21.36 -0.73 -6.77
N GLU A 26 22.37 -0.16 -6.10
CA GLU A 26 23.13 -0.84 -5.03
C GLU A 26 22.32 -0.97 -3.74
N TYR A 27 21.50 0.04 -3.43
CA TYR A 27 20.59 0.09 -2.30
C TYR A 27 19.40 1.02 -2.62
N ASP A 28 18.33 0.94 -1.85
CA ASP A 28 17.22 1.89 -1.95
C ASP A 28 17.48 3.09 -1.00
N PRO A 29 17.68 4.32 -1.51
CA PRO A 29 17.98 5.48 -0.69
C PRO A 29 16.88 5.83 0.33
N SER A 30 15.62 5.59 0.00
CA SER A 30 14.51 5.86 0.92
C SER A 30 14.44 4.85 2.06
N ILE A 31 14.78 3.58 1.80
CA ILE A 31 14.94 2.56 2.85
C ILE A 31 16.13 2.90 3.74
N SER A 32 17.30 3.23 3.16
CA SER A 32 18.49 3.60 3.96
C SER A 32 18.24 4.82 4.84
N ALA A 33 17.46 5.79 4.37
CA ALA A 33 17.10 6.98 5.15
C ALA A 33 16.13 6.69 6.31
N THR A 34 15.29 5.67 6.20
CA THR A 34 14.19 5.42 7.15
C THR A 34 14.45 4.24 8.08
N GLN A 35 15.07 3.17 7.59
CA GLN A 35 15.18 1.89 8.29
C GLN A 35 15.82 2.02 9.67
N GLY A 36 16.95 2.74 9.79
CA GLY A 36 17.64 2.92 11.08
C GLY A 36 16.76 3.60 12.14
N LEU A 37 16.01 4.64 11.74
CA LEU A 37 15.13 5.39 12.63
C LEU A 37 13.97 4.52 13.13
N TYR A 38 13.28 3.81 12.24
CA TYR A 38 12.19 2.90 12.62
C TYR A 38 12.70 1.74 13.49
N THR A 39 13.86 1.19 13.15
CA THR A 39 14.49 0.12 13.93
C THR A 39 14.75 0.57 15.36
N ALA A 40 15.49 1.66 15.54
CA ALA A 40 15.87 2.13 16.86
C ALA A 40 14.64 2.49 17.70
N THR A 41 13.69 3.23 17.11
CA THR A 41 12.48 3.68 17.82
C THR A 41 11.61 2.51 18.25
N LEU A 42 11.39 1.52 17.38
CA LEU A 42 10.60 0.35 17.76
C LEU A 42 11.35 -0.49 18.80
N ASN A 43 12.66 -0.65 18.65
CA ASN A 43 13.44 -1.41 19.61
C ASN A 43 13.36 -0.79 21.00
N ASP A 44 13.48 0.54 21.10
CA ASP A 44 13.32 1.29 22.34
C ASP A 44 11.92 1.10 22.96
N TYR A 45 10.87 1.31 22.14
CA TYR A 45 9.47 1.20 22.56
C TYR A 45 9.13 -0.17 23.14
N VAL A 46 9.52 -1.27 22.47
CA VAL A 46 9.16 -2.62 22.94
C VAL A 46 9.85 -3.01 24.24
N ARG A 47 11.11 -2.59 24.49
CA ARG A 47 11.79 -2.88 25.75
C ARG A 47 11.34 -1.97 26.88
N ARG A 48 11.26 -0.66 26.64
CA ARG A 48 11.06 0.32 27.72
C ARG A 48 9.60 0.51 28.08
N GLU A 49 8.75 0.70 27.08
CA GLU A 49 7.34 1.02 27.28
C GLU A 49 6.50 -0.25 27.42
N LEU A 50 6.65 -1.19 26.49
CA LEU A 50 5.89 -2.45 26.54
C LEU A 50 6.48 -3.50 27.49
N ARG A 51 7.73 -3.31 27.95
CA ARG A 51 8.46 -4.22 28.84
C ARG A 51 8.53 -5.65 28.31
N PHE A 52 8.65 -5.78 26.99
CA PHE A 52 8.85 -7.06 26.33
C PHE A 52 10.34 -7.31 26.12
N GLU A 53 10.82 -8.43 26.66
CA GLU A 53 12.21 -8.87 26.54
C GLU A 53 12.28 -10.26 25.90
N SER A 54 13.23 -10.43 25.00
CA SER A 54 13.51 -11.68 24.29
C SER A 54 14.97 -11.66 23.83
N ASP A 55 15.62 -12.81 23.88
CA ASP A 55 16.98 -13.01 23.36
C ASP A 55 17.00 -13.16 21.82
N LEU A 56 15.82 -13.21 21.19
CA LEU A 56 15.72 -13.27 19.73
C LEU A 56 16.06 -11.92 19.10
N PRO A 57 16.89 -11.88 18.05
CA PRO A 57 17.12 -10.68 17.27
C PRO A 57 15.82 -10.13 16.67
N TYR A 58 15.63 -8.82 16.74
CA TYR A 58 14.52 -8.16 16.07
C TYR A 58 14.88 -7.90 14.60
N GLU A 59 14.26 -8.65 13.70
CA GLU A 59 14.47 -8.54 12.25
C GLU A 59 13.43 -7.60 11.62
N ILE A 60 13.85 -6.43 11.14
CA ILE A 60 12.95 -5.42 10.54
C ILE A 60 12.41 -5.89 9.18
N LEU A 61 13.28 -6.51 8.39
CA LEU A 61 12.97 -7.08 7.08
C LEU A 61 13.84 -8.31 6.88
N THR A 62 13.22 -9.42 6.49
CA THR A 62 13.91 -10.66 6.19
C THR A 62 13.67 -11.03 4.73
N SER A 63 14.62 -11.74 4.11
CA SER A 63 14.51 -12.19 2.72
C SER A 63 13.56 -13.39 2.55
N LEU A 64 12.42 -13.41 3.26
CA LEU A 64 11.45 -14.51 3.22
C LEU A 64 10.88 -14.75 1.83
N TYR A 65 10.81 -13.71 0.99
CA TYR A 65 10.39 -13.82 -0.41
C TYR A 65 11.21 -14.87 -1.20
N LYS A 66 12.45 -15.17 -0.81
CA LYS A 66 13.30 -16.19 -1.44
C LYS A 66 12.85 -17.62 -1.15
N LYS A 67 12.10 -17.84 -0.07
CA LYS A 67 11.63 -19.16 0.38
C LYS A 67 10.11 -19.22 0.48
N TRP A 68 9.42 -18.17 0.05
CA TRP A 68 7.97 -18.12 0.07
C TRP A 68 7.41 -19.19 -0.87
N ASP A 69 6.41 -19.93 -0.40
CA ASP A 69 5.80 -20.97 -1.21
C ASP A 69 4.84 -20.35 -2.24
N TYR A 70 5.27 -20.34 -3.50
CA TYR A 70 4.48 -19.92 -4.64
C TYR A 70 3.87 -21.10 -5.41
N SER A 71 3.85 -22.31 -4.84
CA SER A 71 3.34 -23.53 -5.50
C SER A 71 1.92 -23.39 -6.05
N LYS A 72 1.06 -22.59 -5.41
CA LYS A 72 -0.31 -22.31 -5.86
C LYS A 72 -0.39 -21.34 -7.05
N HIS A 73 0.69 -20.65 -7.39
CA HIS A 73 0.76 -19.60 -8.41
C HIS A 73 2.02 -19.76 -9.27
N GLN A 74 2.23 -20.95 -9.84
CA GLN A 74 3.37 -21.24 -10.73
C GLN A 74 3.09 -20.81 -12.17
N ASN A 75 4.14 -20.35 -12.87
CA ASN A 75 4.10 -19.92 -14.28
C ASN A 75 3.05 -18.83 -14.59
N GLN A 76 2.64 -18.06 -13.57
CA GLN A 76 1.72 -16.96 -13.70
C GLN A 76 2.08 -15.87 -12.70
N PHE A 77 1.67 -14.64 -12.98
CA PHE A 77 1.73 -13.58 -11.97
C PHE A 77 0.66 -13.81 -10.91
N LEU A 78 0.98 -13.49 -9.66
CA LEU A 78 -0.02 -13.46 -8.60
C LEU A 78 -1.03 -12.34 -8.92
N ASN A 79 -2.29 -12.71 -9.11
CA ASN A 79 -3.36 -11.77 -9.40
C ASN A 79 -4.51 -11.98 -8.41
N VAL A 80 -4.75 -10.97 -7.57
CA VAL A 80 -5.85 -10.95 -6.60
C VAL A 80 -7.04 -10.09 -7.05
N ALA A 81 -6.94 -9.46 -8.22
CA ALA A 81 -7.99 -8.60 -8.78
C ALA A 81 -9.30 -9.37 -8.97
N GLU A 82 -9.23 -10.61 -9.48
CA GLU A 82 -10.42 -11.47 -9.64
C GLU A 82 -11.08 -11.83 -8.32
N THR A 83 -10.28 -12.04 -7.27
CA THR A 83 -10.83 -12.28 -5.93
C THR A 83 -11.56 -11.03 -5.44
N LEU A 84 -10.94 -9.86 -5.56
CA LEU A 84 -11.57 -8.59 -5.18
C LEU A 84 -12.87 -8.34 -5.97
N ARG A 85 -12.83 -8.46 -7.29
CA ARG A 85 -14.00 -8.32 -8.18
C ARG A 85 -15.14 -9.23 -7.72
N LYS A 86 -14.86 -10.53 -7.56
CA LYS A 86 -15.86 -11.50 -7.11
C LYS A 86 -16.42 -11.13 -5.74
N THR A 87 -15.59 -10.74 -4.80
CA THR A 87 -16.04 -10.32 -3.47
C THR A 87 -16.94 -9.09 -3.53
N MET A 88 -16.60 -8.08 -4.35
CA MET A 88 -17.43 -6.90 -4.54
C MET A 88 -18.77 -7.22 -5.23
N SER A 89 -18.80 -8.16 -6.19
CA SER A 89 -20.05 -8.63 -6.79
C SER A 89 -20.94 -9.41 -5.81
N GLN A 90 -20.33 -10.15 -4.88
CA GLN A 90 -21.06 -10.91 -3.86
C GLN A 90 -21.54 -10.04 -2.70
N ASN A 91 -20.80 -8.97 -2.38
CA ASN A 91 -21.14 -8.00 -1.36
C ASN A 91 -21.19 -6.59 -1.96
N PRO A 92 -22.35 -6.16 -2.47
CA PRO A 92 -22.53 -4.83 -3.05
C PRO A 92 -22.30 -3.67 -2.08
N PHE A 93 -22.23 -3.95 -0.77
CA PHE A 93 -21.95 -2.95 0.26
C PHE A 93 -20.45 -2.83 0.57
N LEU A 94 -19.61 -3.71 0.02
CA LEU A 94 -18.16 -3.64 0.22
C LEU A 94 -17.59 -2.38 -0.43
N LYS A 95 -17.01 -1.50 0.40
CA LYS A 95 -16.29 -0.30 -0.03
C LYS A 95 -14.79 -0.55 -0.05
N VAL A 96 -14.11 0.04 -1.02
CA VAL A 96 -12.67 -0.09 -1.21
C VAL A 96 -12.06 1.31 -1.25
N PHE A 97 -11.06 1.55 -0.41
CA PHE A 97 -10.25 2.75 -0.45
C PHE A 97 -8.82 2.39 -0.84
N VAL A 98 -8.26 3.13 -1.80
CA VAL A 98 -6.88 2.93 -2.26
C VAL A 98 -6.10 4.24 -2.10
N ALA A 99 -5.06 4.19 -1.27
CA ALA A 99 -4.12 5.28 -1.09
C ALA A 99 -2.94 5.10 -2.03
N ASN A 100 -2.69 6.07 -2.90
CA ASN A 100 -1.64 6.01 -3.90
C ASN A 100 -0.57 7.08 -3.65
N GLY A 101 0.70 6.70 -3.65
CA GLY A 101 1.82 7.63 -3.61
C GLY A 101 2.29 7.97 -5.03
N TYR A 102 2.40 9.26 -5.37
CA TYR A 102 2.90 9.67 -6.70
C TYR A 102 4.35 9.24 -6.96
N TYR A 103 5.14 9.11 -5.91
CA TYR A 103 6.58 8.84 -6.00
C TYR A 103 6.94 7.39 -5.67
N ASP A 104 5.95 6.52 -5.52
CA ASP A 104 6.10 5.09 -5.29
C ASP A 104 6.38 4.37 -6.62
N LEU A 105 7.59 3.85 -6.77
CA LEU A 105 7.98 3.06 -7.94
C LEU A 105 7.90 1.55 -7.66
N ALA A 106 7.59 1.16 -6.43
CA ALA A 106 7.40 -0.24 -6.04
C ALA A 106 6.01 -0.73 -6.40
N THR A 107 5.00 0.11 -6.16
CA THR A 107 3.60 -0.09 -6.57
C THR A 107 3.08 1.19 -7.20
N PRO A 108 3.45 1.47 -8.47
CA PRO A 108 3.07 2.73 -9.12
C PRO A 108 1.55 2.92 -9.17
N TYR A 109 1.09 4.13 -8.85
CA TYR A 109 -0.35 4.45 -8.84
C TYR A 109 -1.05 4.13 -10.16
N PHE A 110 -0.36 4.27 -11.30
CA PHE A 110 -0.93 3.97 -12.60
C PHE A 110 -1.20 2.47 -12.78
N ALA A 111 -0.38 1.59 -12.17
CA ALA A 111 -0.65 0.16 -12.15
C ALA A 111 -1.90 -0.15 -11.32
N THR A 112 -2.10 0.56 -10.20
CA THR A 112 -3.34 0.49 -9.41
C THR A 112 -4.55 0.91 -10.24
N GLU A 113 -4.51 2.08 -10.88
CA GLU A 113 -5.59 2.56 -11.75
C GLU A 113 -5.90 1.56 -12.86
N TYR A 114 -4.87 1.05 -13.52
CA TYR A 114 -5.02 0.01 -14.53
C TYR A 114 -5.74 -1.21 -13.97
N THR A 115 -5.32 -1.75 -12.83
CA THR A 115 -5.97 -2.92 -12.21
C THR A 115 -7.45 -2.66 -11.92
N PHE A 116 -7.79 -1.53 -11.28
CA PHE A 116 -9.18 -1.23 -10.91
C PHE A 116 -10.07 -0.94 -12.12
N ASN A 117 -9.54 -0.28 -13.15
CA ASN A 117 -10.25 -0.03 -14.40
C ASN A 117 -10.54 -1.33 -15.18
N HIS A 118 -9.77 -2.39 -14.93
CA HIS A 118 -9.93 -3.71 -15.56
C HIS A 118 -10.54 -4.75 -14.62
N LEU A 119 -11.18 -4.34 -13.52
CA LEU A 119 -11.95 -5.29 -12.70
C LEU A 119 -13.25 -5.73 -13.38
N GLU A 120 -13.71 -5.07 -14.44
CA GLU A 120 -14.97 -5.41 -15.12
C GLU A 120 -16.17 -5.44 -14.16
N LEU A 121 -16.19 -4.52 -13.19
CA LEU A 121 -17.31 -4.36 -12.27
C LEU A 121 -18.52 -3.77 -12.98
N ASP A 122 -19.70 -4.26 -12.61
CA ASP A 122 -20.97 -3.63 -12.97
C ASP A 122 -20.94 -2.13 -12.58
N PRO A 123 -21.44 -1.21 -13.45
CA PRO A 123 -21.48 0.22 -13.15
C PRO A 123 -22.04 0.58 -11.77
N VAL A 124 -23.01 -0.18 -11.25
CA VAL A 124 -23.59 0.09 -9.92
C VAL A 124 -22.58 -0.11 -8.77
N LEU A 125 -21.53 -0.92 -8.98
CA LEU A 125 -20.51 -1.22 -7.98
C LEU A 125 -19.28 -0.31 -8.10
N GLN A 126 -19.09 0.38 -9.23
CA GLN A 126 -17.91 1.22 -9.44
C GLN A 126 -17.82 2.37 -8.43
N GLY A 127 -18.96 2.90 -7.99
CA GLY A 127 -19.05 3.91 -6.93
C GLY A 127 -18.61 3.44 -5.54
N ASN A 128 -18.33 2.15 -5.36
CA ASN A 128 -17.79 1.62 -4.10
C ASN A 128 -16.27 1.78 -3.97
N ILE A 129 -15.59 2.15 -5.05
CA ILE A 129 -14.13 2.34 -5.07
C ILE A 129 -13.83 3.82 -4.92
N SER A 130 -12.94 4.14 -3.99
CA SER A 130 -12.41 5.48 -3.78
C SER A 130 -10.89 5.43 -3.85
N MET A 131 -10.29 6.34 -4.61
CA MET A 131 -8.84 6.49 -4.69
C MET A 131 -8.42 7.88 -4.24
N ALA A 132 -7.34 7.94 -3.48
CA ALA A 132 -6.68 9.17 -3.09
C ALA A 132 -5.21 9.13 -3.48
N TYR A 133 -4.63 10.31 -3.70
CA TYR A 133 -3.26 10.46 -4.18
C TYR A 133 -2.50 11.41 -3.28
N TYR A 134 -1.24 11.06 -3.03
CA TYR A 134 -0.39 11.73 -2.07
C TYR A 134 0.95 12.08 -2.69
N GLU A 135 1.45 13.28 -2.38
CA GLU A 135 2.80 13.78 -2.69
C GLU A 135 3.89 13.06 -1.87
N ALA A 136 3.86 11.73 -1.88
CA ALA A 136 4.75 10.85 -1.15
C ALA A 136 5.03 9.55 -1.94
N GLY A 137 6.01 8.77 -1.48
CA GLY A 137 6.22 7.40 -1.95
C GLY A 137 5.32 6.39 -1.24
N HIS A 138 5.79 5.15 -1.17
CA HIS A 138 5.07 3.98 -0.64
C HIS A 138 4.60 4.16 0.82
N MET A 139 5.37 4.86 1.63
CA MET A 139 5.08 5.12 3.04
C MET A 139 4.59 6.56 3.21
N MET A 140 3.34 6.86 2.83
CA MET A 140 2.83 8.26 2.80
C MET A 140 2.99 9.00 4.12
N TYR A 141 2.98 8.29 5.24
CA TYR A 141 3.14 8.84 6.58
C TYR A 141 4.54 9.42 6.88
N VAL A 142 5.56 9.14 6.05
CA VAL A 142 6.87 9.80 6.17
C VAL A 142 6.87 11.24 5.69
N HIS A 143 5.81 11.66 4.97
CA HIS A 143 5.61 13.04 4.53
C HIS A 143 4.49 13.69 5.37
N PRO A 144 4.79 14.64 6.27
CA PRO A 144 3.81 15.15 7.23
C PRO A 144 2.51 15.71 6.62
N PRO A 145 2.54 16.49 5.53
CA PRO A 145 1.30 16.92 4.87
C PRO A 145 0.45 15.75 4.39
N SER A 146 1.07 14.73 3.78
CA SER A 146 0.38 13.52 3.34
C SER A 146 -0.14 12.68 4.51
N LEU A 147 0.57 12.64 5.65
CA LEU A 147 0.09 11.99 6.88
C LEU A 147 -1.21 12.64 7.40
N VAL A 148 -1.27 13.97 7.42
CA VAL A 148 -2.48 14.69 7.83
C VAL A 148 -3.62 14.39 6.86
N GLN A 149 -3.33 14.43 5.56
CA GLN A 149 -4.32 14.16 4.52
C GLN A 149 -4.87 12.73 4.59
N ILE A 150 -4.01 11.71 4.63
CA ILE A 150 -4.44 10.30 4.67
C ILE A 150 -5.26 9.99 5.92
N LYS A 151 -4.94 10.61 7.06
CA LYS A 151 -5.75 10.51 8.27
C LYS A 151 -7.17 11.05 8.05
N GLN A 152 -7.30 12.20 7.41
CA GLN A 152 -8.59 12.80 7.11
C GLN A 152 -9.38 11.98 6.09
N ASP A 153 -8.73 11.51 5.04
CA ASP A 153 -9.33 10.66 4.01
C ASP A 153 -9.86 9.35 4.60
N LEU A 154 -9.06 8.67 5.42
CA LEU A 154 -9.47 7.44 6.09
C LEU A 154 -10.63 7.68 7.05
N ALA A 155 -10.60 8.77 7.83
CA ALA A 155 -11.71 9.10 8.73
C ALA A 155 -13.01 9.35 7.95
N ARG A 156 -12.95 10.08 6.82
CA ARG A 156 -14.10 10.29 5.94
C ARG A 156 -14.60 8.98 5.33
N PHE A 157 -13.69 8.15 4.79
CA PHE A 157 -14.02 6.87 4.19
C PHE A 157 -14.73 5.96 5.19
N ILE A 158 -14.20 5.82 6.41
CA ILE A 158 -14.79 4.99 7.47
C ILE A 158 -16.19 5.51 7.84
N ALA A 159 -16.34 6.83 8.03
CA ALA A 159 -17.64 7.41 8.35
C ALA A 159 -18.67 7.16 7.23
N GLN A 160 -18.28 7.39 5.97
CA GLN A 160 -19.16 7.16 4.82
C GLN A 160 -19.54 5.67 4.66
N ALA A 161 -18.57 4.77 4.85
CA ALA A 161 -18.82 3.34 4.77
C ALA A 161 -19.72 2.83 5.91
N ALA A 162 -19.66 3.45 7.08
CA ALA A 162 -20.48 3.09 8.24
C ALA A 162 -21.90 3.68 8.21
N HIS A 163 -22.14 4.77 7.47
CA HIS A 163 -23.40 5.53 7.46
C HIS A 163 -24.24 5.33 6.19
N GLN A 164 -23.99 4.31 5.36
CA GLN A 164 -24.86 4.07 4.21
C GLN A 164 -26.23 3.56 4.66
N GLU A 165 -27.25 4.42 4.52
CA GLU A 165 -28.66 4.01 4.55
C GLU A 165 -28.94 2.99 3.44
N GLU A 166 -29.78 2.01 3.75
CA GLU A 166 -30.17 0.85 2.94
C GLU A 166 -30.76 1.23 1.57
N THR A 167 -29.94 1.65 0.62
CA THR A 167 -30.33 1.59 -0.80
C THR A 167 -29.86 0.25 -1.33
N ASP A 168 -30.76 -0.73 -1.38
CA ASP A 168 -30.46 -2.01 -2.04
C ASP A 168 -30.08 -1.74 -3.50
N PRO A 169 -28.83 -2.02 -3.92
CA PRO A 169 -28.40 -1.79 -5.29
C PRO A 169 -29.14 -2.68 -6.31
N TYR A 170 -29.87 -3.70 -5.86
CA TYR A 170 -30.75 -4.53 -6.70
C TYR A 170 -32.23 -4.15 -6.63
N GLY A 171 -32.60 -3.12 -5.86
CA GLY A 171 -33.98 -2.63 -5.77
C GLY A 171 -34.97 -3.60 -5.12
N MET A 172 -34.50 -4.61 -4.37
CA MET A 172 -35.38 -5.42 -3.54
C MET A 172 -35.68 -4.69 -2.23
N SER A 173 -36.97 -4.58 -1.91
CA SER A 173 -37.41 -4.16 -0.58
C SER A 173 -36.84 -5.15 0.45
N PRO A 174 -36.34 -4.68 1.62
CA PRO A 174 -35.99 -5.58 2.70
C PRO A 174 -37.22 -6.43 3.05
N ALA A 175 -37.06 -7.75 3.02
CA ALA A 175 -38.07 -8.67 3.51
C ALA A 175 -38.24 -8.41 5.01
N ARG A 176 -39.45 -7.99 5.40
CA ARG A 176 -39.86 -7.83 6.79
C ARG A 176 -39.80 -9.14 7.56
#